data_AF-A0A8C9JNC1-F1
#
_entry.id   AF-A0A8C9JNC1-F1
#
_cell.length_a   1.000
_cell.length_b   1.000
_cell.length_c   1.000
_cell.angle_alpha   90.00
_cell.angle_beta   90.00
_cell.angle_gamma   90.00
#
_symmetry.space_group_name_H-M   'P 1'
#
loop_
_entity.id
_entity.type
_entity.pdbx_description
1 polymer ?
#
loop_
_entity_poly.entity_id
_entity_poly.type
_entity_poly.pdbx_seq_one_letter_code
_entity_poly.pdbx_strand_id
1 'polypeptide(L)'
;MNAAVRAVTRMGIYVGAKVFLIYEGYEGLVEGGENIKQANWLSVSNIIQLGGTVIGRARRQALHTRGGGPTRSRGSRLNIIIIAEGAIDRNGKPISSRYVKDLVVQRLGLDTRVTVLGHVQRGGTPSAFDRILVGGALLSCPGPPPACTSLLVKTKEVQKAMDEKRFDEAIQLRGRGGNNWNIYKLLAHQKVSTEKTNFSLAILNVGAPAAGMNAAVRSAVRSGISQGHTVYVVHDGFEGLAKGQVQEVSWHDVAGWLGRGGSMLGTKRTLPKSYMQKVVENIRTYNIQALLVIGGFEVRATAGDQVGARTLENELCIVMCVIPATISNNVPGTDFSLGSDTAVNAAMESCDRIKQSASGTKRRVFIVETMGGYCGYLATVTASAGGADAAYRLDETRAGPGPLSRNEKCHEHYTTEFLYNLYSSEGKGVFDCRTNVLGHLQQGGAPTPFDRNYGTKLGVKAMLWMSEKLRAVYR
;
A
#
# COMPACT_ATOMS: atom_id res chain seq x y z
N MET A 1 -8.80 8.28 -15.08
CA MET A 1 -10.27 8.44 -15.19
C MET A 1 -10.90 7.35 -16.05
N ASN A 2 -10.18 6.78 -17.03
CA ASN A 2 -10.68 5.74 -17.94
C ASN A 2 -11.34 4.52 -17.27
N ALA A 3 -10.83 4.06 -16.12
CA ALA A 3 -11.48 3.02 -15.33
C ALA A 3 -12.94 3.37 -14.95
N ALA A 4 -13.25 4.64 -14.70
CA ALA A 4 -14.59 5.12 -14.35
C ALA A 4 -15.50 5.10 -15.57
N VAL A 5 -15.03 5.66 -16.68
CA VAL A 5 -15.74 5.66 -17.97
C VAL A 5 -16.08 4.23 -18.37
N ARG A 6 -15.14 3.28 -18.22
CA ARG A 6 -15.37 1.85 -18.45
C ARG A 6 -16.41 1.25 -17.49
N ALA A 7 -16.30 1.50 -16.19
CA ALA A 7 -17.22 0.95 -15.19
C ALA A 7 -18.66 1.46 -15.41
N VAL A 8 -18.84 2.78 -15.55
CA VAL A 8 -20.14 3.41 -15.86
C VAL A 8 -20.74 2.83 -17.14
N THR A 9 -19.94 2.75 -18.22
CA THR A 9 -20.42 2.30 -19.53
C THR A 9 -20.84 0.83 -19.50
N ARG A 10 -20.00 -0.06 -18.95
CA ARG A 10 -20.33 -1.49 -18.89
C ARG A 10 -21.49 -1.77 -17.94
N MET A 11 -21.57 -1.09 -16.79
CA MET A 11 -22.69 -1.25 -15.86
C MET A 11 -24.00 -0.72 -16.46
N GLY A 12 -23.97 0.46 -17.10
CA GLY A 12 -25.13 1.04 -17.77
C GLY A 12 -25.70 0.12 -18.86
N ILE A 13 -24.84 -0.41 -19.73
CA ILE A 13 -25.23 -1.39 -20.76
C ILE A 13 -25.78 -2.67 -20.12
N TYR A 14 -25.15 -3.17 -19.04
CA TYR A 14 -25.59 -4.37 -18.33
C TYR A 14 -26.99 -4.24 -17.72
N VAL A 15 -27.36 -3.05 -17.22
CA VAL A 15 -28.73 -2.77 -16.72
C VAL A 15 -29.71 -2.34 -17.83
N GLY A 16 -29.33 -2.47 -19.10
CA GLY A 16 -30.18 -2.15 -20.26
C GLY A 16 -30.26 -0.66 -20.62
N ALA A 17 -29.46 0.21 -19.99
CA ALA A 17 -29.44 1.64 -20.29
C ALA A 17 -28.56 1.97 -21.51
N LYS A 18 -28.99 2.94 -22.32
CA LYS A 18 -28.13 3.56 -23.35
C LYS A 18 -27.17 4.53 -22.67
N VAL A 19 -25.86 4.32 -22.85
CA VAL A 19 -24.81 5.20 -22.32
C VAL A 19 -24.25 6.07 -23.44
N PHE A 20 -23.99 7.34 -23.16
CA PHE A 20 -23.37 8.28 -24.10
C PHE A 20 -22.06 8.83 -23.48
N LEU A 21 -21.01 8.90 -24.30
CA LEU A 21 -19.76 9.55 -23.97
C LEU A 21 -19.82 11.01 -24.42
N ILE A 22 -19.51 11.92 -23.51
CA ILE A 22 -19.39 13.36 -23.77
C ILE A 22 -17.90 13.69 -23.82
N TYR A 23 -17.44 14.18 -24.97
CA TYR A 23 -16.05 14.59 -25.20
C TYR A 23 -15.81 16.02 -24.73
N GLU A 24 -14.57 16.34 -24.32
CA GLU A 24 -14.13 17.62 -23.72
C GLU A 24 -14.93 18.13 -22.50
N GLY A 25 -15.79 17.28 -21.92
CA GLY A 25 -16.54 17.59 -20.70
C GLY A 25 -17.71 18.55 -20.96
N TYR A 26 -17.79 19.65 -20.22
CA TYR A 26 -18.89 20.60 -20.36
C TYR A 26 -18.85 21.37 -21.69
N GLU A 27 -17.67 21.53 -22.29
CA GLU A 27 -17.49 22.25 -23.56
C GLU A 27 -18.17 21.47 -24.70
N GLY A 28 -17.81 20.19 -24.88
CA GLY A 28 -18.49 19.32 -25.84
C GLY A 28 -19.95 19.00 -25.50
N LEU A 29 -20.39 19.13 -24.24
CA LEU A 29 -21.82 19.07 -23.89
C LEU A 29 -22.60 20.29 -24.42
N VAL A 30 -21.98 21.46 -24.43
CA VAL A 30 -22.58 22.72 -24.95
C VAL A 30 -22.52 22.75 -26.48
N GLU A 31 -21.41 22.32 -27.07
CA GLU A 31 -21.26 22.22 -28.54
C GLU A 31 -22.17 21.14 -29.16
N GLY A 32 -22.42 20.04 -28.42
CA GLY A 32 -23.28 18.95 -28.87
C GLY A 32 -22.73 18.21 -30.09
N GLY A 33 -23.64 17.65 -30.90
CA GLY A 33 -23.30 16.95 -32.14
C GLY A 33 -22.28 15.83 -31.95
N GLU A 34 -21.17 15.89 -32.70
CA GLU A 34 -20.08 14.91 -32.66
C GLU A 34 -19.44 14.75 -31.27
N ASN A 35 -19.58 15.71 -30.36
CA ASN A 35 -19.05 15.57 -29.01
C ASN A 35 -19.88 14.65 -28.09
N ILE A 36 -21.05 14.18 -28.52
CA ILE A 36 -21.92 13.27 -27.74
C ILE A 36 -22.15 11.98 -28.52
N LYS A 37 -21.37 10.93 -28.21
CA LYS A 37 -21.40 9.65 -28.96
C LYS A 37 -21.98 8.52 -28.11
N GLN A 38 -22.89 7.72 -28.68
CA GLN A 38 -23.40 6.54 -27.99
C GLN A 38 -22.27 5.52 -27.76
N ALA A 39 -22.12 5.06 -26.52
CA ALA A 39 -21.14 4.07 -26.13
C ALA A 39 -21.63 2.64 -26.42
N ASN A 40 -20.70 1.73 -26.66
CA ASN A 40 -20.97 0.29 -26.73
C ASN A 40 -19.94 -0.48 -25.88
N TRP A 41 -20.10 -1.80 -25.72
CA TRP A 41 -19.23 -2.59 -24.85
C TRP A 41 -17.75 -2.58 -25.29
N LEU A 42 -17.51 -2.46 -26.60
CA LEU A 42 -16.17 -2.43 -27.20
C LEU A 42 -15.52 -1.04 -27.06
N SER A 43 -16.29 0.06 -27.10
CA SER A 43 -15.78 1.43 -27.03
C SER A 43 -15.04 1.79 -25.73
N VAL A 44 -15.18 0.96 -24.69
CA VAL A 44 -14.46 1.07 -23.40
C VAL A 44 -13.58 -0.14 -23.09
N SER A 45 -13.23 -0.93 -24.10
CA SER A 45 -12.23 -2.01 -23.97
C SER A 45 -10.81 -1.45 -24.09
N ASN A 46 -9.85 -2.08 -23.42
CA ASN A 46 -8.43 -1.67 -23.42
C ASN A 46 -8.14 -0.21 -22.97
N ILE A 47 -9.03 0.43 -22.23
CA ILE A 47 -8.79 1.78 -21.67
C ILE A 47 -8.41 1.80 -20.17
N ILE A 48 -8.57 0.68 -19.44
CA ILE A 48 -8.43 0.67 -17.96
C ILE A 48 -7.02 1.03 -17.49
N GLN A 49 -6.02 0.65 -18.28
CA GLN A 49 -4.60 0.90 -18.08
C GLN A 49 -4.10 2.23 -18.65
N LEU A 50 -4.94 2.97 -19.38
CA LEU A 50 -4.56 4.25 -19.98
C LEU A 50 -4.61 5.39 -18.94
N GLY A 51 -3.58 6.23 -18.93
CA GLY A 51 -3.54 7.46 -18.16
C GLY A 51 -4.58 8.49 -18.60
N GLY A 52 -4.85 9.49 -17.74
CA GLY A 52 -5.76 10.59 -18.07
C GLY A 52 -7.22 10.15 -18.30
N THR A 53 -7.79 10.61 -19.42
CA THR A 53 -9.18 10.41 -19.85
C THR A 53 -9.24 10.32 -21.39
N VAL A 54 -9.90 9.31 -21.95
CA VAL A 54 -10.08 9.11 -23.41
C VAL A 54 -11.19 9.99 -24.01
N ILE A 55 -11.91 10.74 -23.16
CA ILE A 55 -13.00 11.64 -23.54
C ILE A 55 -12.67 13.14 -23.30
N GLY A 56 -11.38 13.51 -23.29
CA GLY A 56 -10.99 14.92 -23.19
C GLY A 56 -11.19 15.60 -21.82
N ARG A 57 -10.67 16.83 -21.66
CA ARG A 57 -10.92 17.76 -20.53
C ARG A 57 -10.15 19.08 -20.64
N ALA A 58 -10.85 20.21 -20.76
CA ALA A 58 -10.30 21.58 -20.62
C ALA A 58 -9.87 21.97 -19.17
N ARG A 59 -8.96 22.95 -19.01
CA ARG A 59 -8.40 23.40 -17.70
C ARG A 59 -7.92 24.88 -17.66
N ARG A 60 -7.89 25.46 -16.44
CA ARG A 60 -7.08 26.65 -16.03
C ARG A 60 -6.29 26.37 -14.72
N GLN A 61 -5.43 27.31 -14.26
CA GLN A 61 -4.19 26.99 -13.51
C GLN A 61 -3.78 27.98 -12.37
N ALA A 62 -3.14 27.45 -11.30
CA ALA A 62 -2.09 28.06 -10.41
C ALA A 62 -2.39 29.25 -9.43
N LEU A 63 -1.68 29.51 -8.29
CA LEU A 63 -0.83 28.75 -7.31
C LEU A 63 -0.34 29.69 -6.12
N HIS A 64 0.37 29.18 -5.07
CA HIS A 64 1.27 29.84 -4.03
C HIS A 64 0.75 29.99 -2.54
N THR A 65 1.53 30.17 -1.43
CA THR A 65 2.33 29.17 -0.60
C THR A 65 2.89 29.70 0.83
N ARG A 66 3.83 29.04 1.64
CA ARG A 66 4.93 29.36 2.69
C ARG A 66 5.28 28.41 3.92
N GLY A 67 6.58 28.08 4.11
CA GLY A 67 7.36 28.01 5.40
C GLY A 67 7.71 26.66 6.13
N GLY A 68 9.00 26.27 6.31
CA GLY A 68 9.45 25.15 7.20
C GLY A 68 10.99 24.84 7.23
N GLY A 69 11.54 24.24 8.32
CA GLY A 69 13.00 24.17 8.65
C GLY A 69 13.69 22.79 8.78
N PRO A 70 14.99 22.71 9.19
CA PRO A 70 15.93 21.61 8.84
C PRO A 70 16.28 20.55 9.93
N THR A 71 16.78 19.38 9.49
CA THR A 71 17.23 18.24 10.33
C THR A 71 18.56 17.61 9.85
N ARG A 72 19.69 18.33 9.96
CA ARG A 72 21.00 17.83 9.44
C ARG A 72 22.00 17.32 10.50
N SER A 73 21.74 17.45 11.80
CA SER A 73 22.60 16.94 12.89
C SER A 73 22.50 15.43 13.17
N ARG A 74 21.90 14.65 12.26
CA ARG A 74 21.53 13.22 12.45
C ARG A 74 21.99 12.31 11.30
N GLY A 75 23.25 12.43 10.87
CA GLY A 75 23.93 11.49 9.97
C GLY A 75 23.43 11.35 8.52
N SER A 76 22.32 12.00 8.12
CA SER A 76 21.78 11.87 6.77
C SER A 76 22.63 12.60 5.73
N ARG A 77 23.13 11.87 4.72
CA ARG A 77 23.92 12.41 3.59
C ARG A 77 23.11 13.34 2.68
N LEU A 78 21.78 13.21 2.65
CA LEU A 78 20.87 14.00 1.82
C LEU A 78 19.62 14.42 2.59
N ASN A 79 18.96 15.48 2.14
CA ASN A 79 17.70 15.99 2.68
C ASN A 79 16.70 16.18 1.55
N ILE A 80 15.44 15.79 1.76
CA ILE A 80 14.35 15.96 0.79
C ILE A 80 13.25 16.77 1.47
N ILE A 81 12.91 17.93 0.91
CA ILE A 81 11.83 18.79 1.38
C ILE A 81 10.73 18.76 0.33
N ILE A 82 9.53 18.34 0.72
CA ILE A 82 8.35 18.31 -0.15
C ILE A 82 7.51 19.54 0.13
N ILE A 83 7.20 20.32 -0.92
CA ILE A 83 6.44 21.57 -0.84
C ILE A 83 5.21 21.40 -1.74
N ALA A 84 4.01 21.56 -1.17
CA ALA A 84 2.77 21.51 -1.95
C ALA A 84 2.51 22.84 -2.66
N GLU A 85 1.81 22.79 -3.79
CA GLU A 85 1.49 23.95 -4.64
C GLU A 85 0.74 25.09 -3.91
N GLY A 86 -0.04 24.74 -2.88
CA GLY A 86 -0.78 25.69 -2.03
C GLY A 86 -0.43 25.62 -0.54
N ALA A 87 0.74 25.08 -0.16
CA ALA A 87 1.14 25.05 1.25
C ALA A 87 1.47 26.46 1.72
N ILE A 88 0.77 27.06 2.72
CA ILE A 88 0.83 28.48 3.18
C ILE A 88 1.41 28.71 4.59
N ASP A 89 1.88 29.95 4.90
CA ASP A 89 2.19 30.33 6.30
C ASP A 89 0.95 30.75 7.10
N ARG A 90 1.15 30.98 8.40
CA ARG A 90 0.08 31.40 9.34
C ARG A 90 -0.58 32.74 8.97
N ASN A 91 0.07 33.55 8.15
CA ASN A 91 -0.44 34.84 7.70
C ASN A 91 -1.09 34.76 6.31
N GLY A 92 -0.90 33.67 5.56
CA GLY A 92 -1.35 33.46 4.17
C GLY A 92 -0.35 33.85 3.06
N LYS A 93 0.93 34.13 3.35
CA LYS A 93 1.98 34.65 2.41
C LYS A 93 2.98 33.55 1.91
N PRO A 94 3.73 33.59 0.72
CA PRO A 94 4.54 32.50 0.02
C PRO A 94 6.10 32.37 0.12
N ILE A 95 6.83 31.21 -0.01
CA ILE A 95 6.50 29.76 -0.30
C ILE A 95 6.68 29.31 -1.76
N SER A 96 7.41 30.07 -2.54
CA SER A 96 8.15 29.45 -3.62
C SER A 96 9.10 28.37 -3.09
N SER A 97 9.24 27.26 -3.81
CA SER A 97 10.33 26.31 -3.60
C SER A 97 11.72 26.98 -3.67
N ARG A 98 11.82 28.07 -4.45
CA ARG A 98 12.95 29.01 -4.47
C ARG A 98 13.27 29.56 -3.08
N TYR A 99 12.29 30.07 -2.31
CA TYR A 99 12.55 30.55 -0.94
C TYR A 99 13.22 29.50 -0.05
N VAL A 100 12.73 28.27 -0.08
CA VAL A 100 13.26 27.21 0.80
C VAL A 100 14.67 26.85 0.38
N LYS A 101 14.96 26.83 -0.93
CA LYS A 101 16.33 26.72 -1.45
C LYS A 101 17.20 27.86 -0.92
N ASP A 102 16.80 29.10 -1.12
CA ASP A 102 17.60 30.27 -0.76
C ASP A 102 17.85 30.33 0.76
N LEU A 103 16.82 30.03 1.57
CA LEU A 103 16.92 29.92 3.03
C LEU A 103 17.90 28.83 3.47
N VAL A 104 17.86 27.65 2.84
CA VAL A 104 18.74 26.52 3.15
C VAL A 104 20.18 26.80 2.71
N VAL A 105 20.39 27.41 1.55
CA VAL A 105 21.71 27.84 1.08
C VAL A 105 22.30 28.90 2.01
N GLN A 106 21.56 29.98 2.29
CA GLN A 106 22.05 31.11 3.09
C GLN A 106 22.29 30.77 4.56
N ARG A 107 21.40 30.00 5.21
CA ARG A 107 21.50 29.72 6.66
C ARG A 107 22.29 28.46 7.02
N LEU A 108 22.44 27.53 6.09
CA LEU A 108 23.02 26.21 6.38
C LEU A 108 24.18 25.84 5.44
N GLY A 109 24.46 26.62 4.39
CA GLY A 109 25.57 26.37 3.46
C GLY A 109 25.43 25.12 2.60
N LEU A 110 24.21 24.64 2.36
CA LEU A 110 23.97 23.33 1.73
C LEU A 110 23.66 23.46 0.24
N ASP A 111 24.35 22.70 -0.63
CA ASP A 111 23.92 22.57 -2.03
C ASP A 111 22.48 22.04 -2.06
N THR A 112 21.62 22.80 -2.72
CA THR A 112 20.17 22.61 -2.72
C THR A 112 19.63 22.82 -4.12
N ARG A 113 19.00 21.78 -4.64
CA ARG A 113 18.34 21.77 -5.97
C ARG A 113 16.83 21.74 -5.80
N VAL A 114 16.13 22.33 -6.75
CA VAL A 114 14.67 22.43 -6.76
C VAL A 114 14.14 21.71 -7.99
N THR A 115 13.26 20.73 -7.79
CA THR A 115 12.59 19.99 -8.85
C THR A 115 11.09 20.21 -8.75
N VAL A 116 10.49 20.75 -9.81
CA VAL A 116 9.02 20.90 -9.91
C VAL A 116 8.50 19.78 -10.80
N LEU A 117 7.74 18.85 -10.22
CA LEU A 117 7.25 17.66 -10.93
C LEU A 117 6.18 17.98 -11.99
N GLY A 118 5.41 19.06 -11.78
CA GLY A 118 4.41 19.55 -12.73
C GLY A 118 3.44 18.45 -13.21
N HIS A 119 3.23 18.40 -14.53
CA HIS A 119 2.23 17.53 -15.16
C HIS A 119 2.55 16.03 -15.10
N VAL A 120 3.77 15.63 -14.74
CA VAL A 120 4.13 14.20 -14.56
C VAL A 120 3.22 13.53 -13.51
N GLN A 121 2.78 14.27 -12.49
CA GLN A 121 1.84 13.80 -11.46
C GLN A 121 0.42 13.47 -11.98
N ARG A 122 0.09 13.86 -13.23
CA ARG A 122 -1.23 13.69 -13.85
C ARG A 122 -1.22 12.68 -15.00
N GLY A 123 -0.03 12.26 -15.44
CA GLY A 123 0.17 11.24 -16.47
C GLY A 123 0.46 9.87 -15.87
N GLY A 124 0.91 8.94 -16.71
CA GLY A 124 1.23 7.57 -16.32
C GLY A 124 0.00 6.66 -16.18
N THR A 125 0.28 5.37 -16.00
CA THR A 125 -0.69 4.29 -15.85
C THR A 125 -1.36 4.35 -14.47
N PRO A 126 -2.71 4.21 -14.36
CA PRO A 126 -3.38 4.16 -13.05
C PRO A 126 -2.92 2.96 -12.21
N SER A 127 -2.71 3.18 -10.91
CA SER A 127 -2.35 2.12 -9.95
C SER A 127 -3.47 1.10 -9.79
N ALA A 128 -3.16 -0.09 -9.28
CA ALA A 128 -4.17 -1.11 -9.02
C ALA A 128 -5.29 -0.60 -8.10
N PHE A 129 -4.94 0.15 -7.06
CA PHE A 129 -5.90 0.79 -6.16
C PHE A 129 -6.83 1.76 -6.91
N ASP A 130 -6.30 2.63 -7.77
CA ASP A 130 -7.09 3.57 -8.56
C ASP A 130 -8.05 2.88 -9.54
N ARG A 131 -7.64 1.75 -10.13
CA ARG A 131 -8.49 0.97 -11.04
C ARG A 131 -9.66 0.31 -10.32
N ILE A 132 -9.45 -0.15 -9.08
CA ILE A 132 -10.44 -0.89 -8.29
C ILE A 132 -11.40 0.03 -7.56
N LEU A 133 -10.90 1.06 -6.86
CA LEU A 133 -11.71 2.02 -6.08
C LEU A 133 -12.89 2.57 -6.91
N VAL A 134 -12.60 2.84 -8.18
CA VAL A 134 -13.50 3.43 -9.15
C VAL A 134 -14.62 2.46 -9.61
N GLY A 135 -14.40 1.14 -9.54
CA GLY A 135 -15.42 0.14 -9.86
C GLY A 135 -16.52 0.03 -8.80
N GLY A 136 -16.19 0.22 -7.52
CA GLY A 136 -17.15 0.09 -6.42
C GLY A 136 -18.01 1.35 -6.17
N ALA A 137 -17.48 2.54 -6.47
CA ALA A 137 -18.11 3.81 -6.07
C ALA A 137 -19.44 4.14 -6.76
N LEU A 138 -19.81 3.45 -7.84
CA LEU A 138 -21.04 3.74 -8.60
C LEU A 138 -22.29 2.99 -8.08
N LEU A 139 -22.11 1.90 -7.32
CA LEU A 139 -23.18 0.97 -6.96
C LEU A 139 -23.91 1.35 -5.66
N SER A 140 -23.40 2.33 -4.91
CA SER A 140 -23.82 2.61 -3.53
C SER A 140 -24.62 3.92 -3.37
N CYS A 141 -25.40 4.32 -4.37
CA CYS A 141 -26.29 5.50 -4.31
C CYS A 141 -27.78 5.13 -4.37
N PRO A 142 -28.40 4.67 -3.25
CA PRO A 142 -29.86 4.54 -3.16
C PRO A 142 -30.50 5.88 -2.80
N GLY A 143 -31.19 6.51 -3.77
CA GLY A 143 -32.11 7.62 -3.54
C GLY A 143 -31.55 9.06 -3.71
N PRO A 144 -32.44 10.07 -3.86
CA PRO A 144 -32.09 11.49 -3.86
C PRO A 144 -31.89 12.01 -2.43
N PRO A 145 -31.13 13.10 -2.18
CA PRO A 145 -30.56 14.09 -3.12
C PRO A 145 -29.21 13.63 -3.73
N PRO A 146 -28.54 14.43 -4.59
CA PRO A 146 -27.26 14.02 -5.16
C PRO A 146 -26.22 13.85 -4.06
N ALA A 147 -25.70 12.64 -3.86
CA ALA A 147 -24.79 12.30 -2.75
C ALA A 147 -23.54 13.22 -2.64
N CYS A 148 -23.17 13.88 -3.73
CA CYS A 148 -22.08 14.85 -3.80
C CYS A 148 -22.37 16.25 -3.21
N THR A 149 -23.63 16.64 -2.92
CA THR A 149 -23.93 17.99 -2.38
C THR A 149 -23.32 18.20 -0.99
N SER A 150 -23.39 17.19 -0.12
CA SER A 150 -22.77 17.23 1.22
C SER A 150 -21.24 17.34 1.16
N LEU A 151 -20.60 16.77 0.13
CA LEU A 151 -19.15 16.89 -0.11
C LEU A 151 -18.78 18.28 -0.65
N LEU A 152 -19.63 18.88 -1.49
CA LEU A 152 -19.47 20.26 -1.98
C LEU A 152 -19.56 21.30 -0.85
N VAL A 153 -20.45 21.10 0.12
CA VAL A 153 -20.52 21.96 1.32
C VAL A 153 -19.24 21.83 2.16
N LYS A 154 -18.87 20.60 2.54
CA LYS A 154 -17.66 20.34 3.34
C LYS A 154 -16.35 20.81 2.70
N THR A 155 -16.24 20.76 1.37
CA THR A 155 -15.04 21.26 0.67
C THR A 155 -14.96 22.79 0.67
N LYS A 156 -16.09 23.51 0.61
CA LYS A 156 -16.13 24.97 0.81
C LYS A 156 -15.80 25.37 2.25
N GLU A 157 -16.27 24.61 3.24
CA GLU A 157 -15.95 24.84 4.66
C GLU A 157 -14.44 24.74 4.93
N VAL A 158 -13.74 23.77 4.33
CA VAL A 158 -12.27 23.68 4.43
C VAL A 158 -11.59 24.93 3.89
N GLN A 159 -12.04 25.49 2.77
CA GLN A 159 -11.47 26.72 2.20
C GLN A 159 -11.74 27.91 3.12
N LYS A 160 -12.99 28.09 3.56
CA LYS A 160 -13.38 29.14 4.52
C LYS A 160 -12.53 29.09 5.80
N ALA A 161 -12.31 27.90 6.37
CA ALA A 161 -11.46 27.74 7.56
C ALA A 161 -9.99 28.08 7.29
N MET A 162 -9.45 27.86 6.09
CA MET A 162 -8.10 28.30 5.72
C MET A 162 -8.01 29.83 5.55
N ASP A 163 -9.01 30.44 4.90
CA ASP A 163 -9.06 31.89 4.66
C ASP A 163 -9.20 32.68 5.99
N GLU A 164 -10.01 32.15 6.91
CA GLU A 164 -10.17 32.65 8.29
C GLU A 164 -9.03 32.26 9.24
N LYS A 165 -7.95 31.63 8.73
CA LYS A 165 -6.77 31.18 9.49
C LYS A 165 -7.06 30.17 10.61
N ARG A 166 -8.22 29.51 10.59
CA ARG A 166 -8.63 28.41 11.49
C ARG A 166 -7.99 27.07 11.05
N PHE A 167 -6.67 27.01 11.04
CA PHE A 167 -5.90 25.91 10.42
C PHE A 167 -6.13 24.53 11.07
N ASP A 168 -6.29 24.46 12.40
CA ASP A 168 -6.52 23.17 13.07
C ASP A 168 -7.89 22.57 12.72
N GLU A 169 -8.91 23.42 12.58
CA GLU A 169 -10.22 23.03 12.07
C GLU A 169 -10.15 22.61 10.60
N ALA A 170 -9.41 23.33 9.75
CA ALA A 170 -9.17 22.93 8.37
C ALA A 170 -8.46 21.56 8.24
N ILE A 171 -7.68 21.15 9.26
CA ILE A 171 -7.09 19.80 9.35
C ILE A 171 -8.15 18.77 9.81
N GLN A 172 -8.99 19.11 10.80
CA GLN A 172 -10.07 18.23 11.27
C GLN A 172 -11.13 17.97 10.19
N LEU A 173 -11.53 19.00 9.43
CA LEU A 173 -12.47 18.90 8.31
C LEU A 173 -11.97 18.00 7.16
N ARG A 174 -10.64 17.82 7.03
CA ARG A 174 -10.02 16.82 6.12
C ARG A 174 -10.06 15.38 6.68
N GLY A 175 -10.68 15.17 7.84
CA GLY A 175 -10.97 13.87 8.43
C GLY A 175 -9.73 13.03 8.71
N ARG A 176 -9.73 11.76 8.25
CA ARG A 176 -8.64 10.79 8.49
C ARG A 176 -7.27 11.26 8.00
N GLY A 177 -7.18 12.33 7.19
CA GLY A 177 -5.93 12.97 6.79
C GLY A 177 -5.10 13.51 7.97
N GLY A 178 -5.74 14.01 9.04
CA GLY A 178 -5.04 14.55 10.22
C GLY A 178 -4.13 13.53 10.91
N ASN A 179 -4.55 12.25 10.95
CA ASN A 179 -3.74 11.17 11.54
C ASN A 179 -2.42 10.92 10.78
N ASN A 180 -2.39 11.15 9.47
CA ASN A 180 -1.16 11.03 8.68
C ASN A 180 -0.14 12.11 9.08
N TRP A 181 -0.62 13.33 9.35
CA TRP A 181 0.23 14.47 9.73
C TRP A 181 0.86 14.28 11.10
N ASN A 182 0.10 13.77 12.08
CA ASN A 182 0.61 13.47 13.42
C ASN A 182 1.68 12.37 13.38
N ILE A 183 1.47 11.30 12.61
CA ILE A 183 2.47 10.24 12.41
C ILE A 183 3.73 10.77 11.71
N TYR A 184 3.58 11.63 10.70
CA TYR A 184 4.72 12.27 10.04
C TYR A 184 5.51 13.15 11.02
N LYS A 185 4.84 13.99 11.82
CA LYS A 185 5.47 14.81 12.87
C LYS A 185 6.29 13.96 13.85
N LEU A 186 5.71 12.89 14.39
CA LEU A 186 6.37 11.94 15.30
C LEU A 186 7.67 11.39 14.69
N LEU A 187 7.63 10.90 13.45
CA LEU A 187 8.76 10.22 12.81
C LEU A 187 9.81 11.13 12.16
N ALA A 188 9.49 12.41 11.94
CA ALA A 188 10.36 13.39 11.28
C ALA A 188 10.93 14.45 12.23
N HIS A 189 10.14 14.92 13.20
CA HIS A 189 10.47 16.11 14.01
C HIS A 189 10.66 15.84 15.50
N GLN A 190 10.17 14.71 16.03
CA GLN A 190 10.27 14.46 17.46
C GLN A 190 11.74 14.32 17.90
N LYS A 191 12.06 14.95 19.03
CA LYS A 191 13.32 14.72 19.74
C LYS A 191 13.25 13.34 20.37
N VAL A 192 14.36 12.61 20.39
CA VAL A 192 14.49 11.37 21.17
C VAL A 192 14.17 11.71 22.63
N SER A 193 13.47 10.83 23.34
CA SER A 193 13.16 11.06 24.75
C SER A 193 14.46 11.25 25.54
N THR A 194 14.53 12.30 26.35
CA THR A 194 15.63 12.49 27.32
C THR A 194 15.50 11.53 28.50
N GLU A 195 14.28 11.10 28.80
CA GLU A 195 14.00 10.08 29.81
C GLU A 195 13.99 8.70 29.15
N LYS A 196 14.90 7.82 29.58
CA LYS A 196 14.85 6.39 29.24
C LYS A 196 13.91 5.67 30.22
N THR A 197 13.11 4.77 29.69
CA THR A 197 12.34 3.80 30.47
C THR A 197 13.14 2.51 30.63
N ASN A 198 12.87 1.75 31.69
CA ASN A 198 13.44 0.40 31.89
C ASN A 198 12.79 -0.68 31.00
N PHE A 199 12.15 -0.28 29.88
CA PHE A 199 11.43 -1.18 28.99
C PHE A 199 12.25 -1.57 27.77
N SER A 200 12.38 -2.88 27.54
CA SER A 200 13.11 -3.52 26.44
C SER A 200 12.14 -4.24 25.51
N LEU A 201 12.19 -3.92 24.21
CA LEU A 201 11.31 -4.49 23.19
C LEU A 201 12.12 -5.09 22.04
N ALA A 202 11.70 -6.24 21.51
CA ALA A 202 12.29 -6.86 20.33
C ALA A 202 11.35 -6.79 19.12
N ILE A 203 11.93 -6.65 17.93
CA ILE A 203 11.22 -6.63 16.65
C ILE A 203 11.82 -7.67 15.71
N LEU A 204 10.99 -8.55 15.14
CA LEU A 204 11.44 -9.60 14.22
C LEU A 204 10.45 -9.85 13.07
N ASN A 205 10.97 -10.39 11.96
CA ASN A 205 10.20 -10.66 10.75
C ASN A 205 10.07 -12.17 10.50
N VAL A 206 8.85 -12.64 10.19
CA VAL A 206 8.51 -14.07 10.04
C VAL A 206 7.72 -14.32 8.76
N GLY A 207 7.98 -15.45 8.11
CA GLY A 207 7.34 -15.85 6.86
C GLY A 207 8.19 -15.52 5.63
N ALA A 208 7.53 -15.36 4.48
CA ALA A 208 8.17 -14.92 3.25
C ALA A 208 8.39 -13.39 3.20
N PRO A 209 9.42 -12.89 2.48
CA PRO A 209 9.62 -11.46 2.30
C PRO A 209 8.39 -10.76 1.69
N ALA A 210 7.99 -9.64 2.30
CA ALA A 210 6.89 -8.81 1.81
C ALA A 210 7.31 -7.33 1.78
N ALA A 211 6.92 -6.63 0.72
CA ALA A 211 7.25 -5.21 0.57
C ALA A 211 6.54 -4.39 1.67
N GLY A 212 7.29 -3.51 2.36
CA GLY A 212 6.75 -2.70 3.47
C GLY A 212 7.11 -3.20 4.87
N MET A 213 7.64 -4.42 5.03
CA MET A 213 8.22 -4.89 6.31
C MET A 213 9.24 -3.88 6.87
N ASN A 214 10.18 -3.43 6.04
CA ASN A 214 11.19 -2.42 6.41
C ASN A 214 10.59 -1.07 6.85
N ALA A 215 9.45 -0.67 6.27
CA ALA A 215 8.76 0.55 6.65
C ALA A 215 8.09 0.41 8.03
N ALA A 216 7.50 -0.76 8.30
CA ALA A 216 6.96 -1.10 9.62
C ALA A 216 8.06 -1.14 10.69
N VAL A 217 9.14 -1.91 10.50
CA VAL A 217 10.30 -1.96 11.43
C VAL A 217 10.82 -0.55 11.72
N ARG A 218 11.15 0.23 10.67
CA ARG A 218 11.65 1.61 10.82
C ARG A 218 10.73 2.49 11.67
N SER A 219 9.42 2.38 11.47
CA SER A 219 8.45 3.20 12.18
C SER A 219 8.26 2.76 13.64
N ALA A 220 8.30 1.46 13.91
CA ALA A 220 8.25 0.89 15.25
C ALA A 220 9.50 1.25 16.05
N VAL A 221 10.71 1.03 15.52
CA VAL A 221 12.00 1.41 16.13
C VAL A 221 12.01 2.88 16.53
N ARG A 222 11.68 3.77 15.59
CA ARG A 222 11.65 5.22 15.85
C ARG A 222 10.60 5.60 16.90
N SER A 223 9.44 4.95 16.90
CA SER A 223 8.40 5.22 17.90
C SER A 223 8.81 4.74 19.29
N GLY A 224 9.49 3.58 19.40
CA GLY A 224 9.94 3.02 20.68
C GLY A 224 11.04 3.87 21.31
N ILE A 225 12.05 4.25 20.52
CA ILE A 225 13.10 5.20 20.91
C ILE A 225 12.50 6.56 21.31
N SER A 226 11.44 7.01 20.61
CA SER A 226 10.72 8.24 20.96
C SER A 226 9.88 8.14 22.25
N GLN A 227 9.61 6.93 22.76
CA GLN A 227 8.98 6.66 24.06
C GLN A 227 10.01 6.37 25.17
N GLY A 228 11.31 6.44 24.86
CA GLY A 228 12.40 6.17 25.81
C GLY A 228 12.72 4.68 25.99
N HIS A 229 12.18 3.79 25.15
CA HIS A 229 12.41 2.35 25.26
C HIS A 229 13.75 1.92 24.63
N THR A 230 14.36 0.87 25.18
CA THR A 230 15.42 0.11 24.51
C THR A 230 14.78 -0.77 23.44
N VAL A 231 15.26 -0.68 22.20
CA VAL A 231 14.70 -1.44 21.08
C VAL A 231 15.77 -2.32 20.46
N TYR A 232 15.48 -3.61 20.42
CA TYR A 232 16.24 -4.62 19.72
C TYR A 232 15.58 -5.00 18.40
N VAL A 233 16.41 -5.31 17.40
CA VAL A 233 15.98 -6.08 16.23
C VAL A 233 16.58 -7.47 16.30
N VAL A 234 15.85 -8.46 15.79
CA VAL A 234 16.33 -9.83 15.70
C VAL A 234 16.44 -10.23 14.23
N HIS A 235 17.61 -10.77 13.88
CA HIS A 235 17.87 -11.24 12.53
C HIS A 235 17.24 -12.62 12.28
N ASP A 236 16.90 -12.92 11.02
CA ASP A 236 16.40 -14.23 10.56
C ASP A 236 15.24 -14.84 11.40
N GLY A 237 14.42 -13.99 12.02
CA GLY A 237 13.21 -14.40 12.74
C GLY A 237 13.51 -15.20 14.02
N PHE A 238 12.69 -16.23 14.30
CA PHE A 238 12.87 -17.07 15.50
C PHE A 238 14.13 -17.94 15.47
N GLU A 239 14.65 -18.26 14.28
CA GLU A 239 15.89 -19.02 14.14
C GLU A 239 17.09 -18.19 14.64
N GLY A 240 17.16 -16.91 14.25
CA GLY A 240 18.18 -16.00 14.78
C GLY A 240 17.96 -15.63 16.24
N LEU A 241 16.70 -15.52 16.70
CA LEU A 241 16.41 -15.34 18.14
C LEU A 241 16.97 -16.49 18.98
N ALA A 242 16.76 -17.74 18.56
CA ALA A 242 17.31 -18.93 19.23
C ALA A 242 18.84 -19.03 19.16
N LYS A 243 19.48 -18.33 18.21
CA LYS A 243 20.94 -18.20 18.06
C LYS A 243 21.51 -16.95 18.75
N GLY A 244 20.68 -16.17 19.44
CA GLY A 244 21.12 -14.92 20.09
C GLY A 244 21.47 -13.78 19.12
N GLN A 245 21.02 -13.81 17.86
CA GLN A 245 21.27 -12.79 16.83
C GLN A 245 20.39 -11.54 17.03
N VAL A 246 20.54 -10.93 18.20
CA VAL A 246 19.79 -9.77 18.69
C VAL A 246 20.71 -8.56 18.69
N GLN A 247 20.28 -7.44 18.11
CA GLN A 247 21.05 -6.20 18.02
C GLN A 247 20.23 -5.03 18.58
N GLU A 248 20.81 -4.24 19.50
CA GLU A 248 20.23 -2.95 19.90
C GLU A 248 20.34 -1.96 18.74
N VAL A 249 19.24 -1.27 18.41
CA VAL A 249 19.19 -0.33 17.28
C VAL A 249 19.01 1.11 17.72
N SER A 250 19.78 1.99 17.10
CA SER A 250 19.63 3.43 17.20
C SER A 250 18.62 3.96 16.17
N TRP A 251 18.28 5.25 16.31
CA TRP A 251 17.44 5.98 15.36
C TRP A 251 17.98 6.00 13.92
N HIS A 252 19.30 5.82 13.75
CA HIS A 252 20.01 5.97 12.49
C HIS A 252 20.09 4.68 11.68
N ASP A 253 20.11 3.51 12.34
CA ASP A 253 20.31 2.22 11.66
C ASP A 253 19.16 1.88 10.70
N VAL A 254 17.96 2.35 11.03
CA VAL A 254 16.75 2.26 10.19
C VAL A 254 16.57 3.44 9.20
N ALA A 255 17.60 4.26 8.96
CA ALA A 255 17.55 5.34 7.99
C ALA A 255 17.49 4.82 6.54
N GLY A 256 16.63 5.41 5.70
CA GLY A 256 16.44 4.99 4.30
C GLY A 256 15.60 3.72 4.09
N TRP A 257 15.27 2.96 5.15
CA TRP A 257 14.52 1.69 5.06
C TRP A 257 13.10 1.84 4.51
N LEU A 258 12.50 3.04 4.60
CA LEU A 258 11.13 3.32 4.16
C LEU A 258 10.83 2.91 2.71
N GLY A 259 11.82 2.99 1.81
CA GLY A 259 11.66 2.67 0.39
C GLY A 259 12.26 1.33 -0.04
N ARG A 260 12.76 0.51 0.89
CA ARG A 260 13.43 -0.77 0.57
C ARG A 260 12.44 -1.93 0.58
N GLY A 261 12.49 -2.75 -0.47
CA GLY A 261 11.78 -4.04 -0.56
C GLY A 261 12.38 -5.11 0.34
N GLY A 262 11.71 -6.26 0.43
CA GLY A 262 12.14 -7.40 1.23
C GLY A 262 12.23 -7.11 2.74
N SER A 263 13.14 -7.82 3.42
CA SER A 263 13.42 -7.66 4.86
C SER A 263 14.92 -7.40 5.08
N MET A 264 15.27 -6.24 5.62
CA MET A 264 16.65 -5.90 6.03
C MET A 264 17.11 -6.71 7.26
N LEU A 265 16.18 -7.25 8.05
CA LEU A 265 16.48 -8.15 9.17
C LEU A 265 16.72 -9.59 8.73
N GLY A 266 16.46 -9.94 7.47
CA GLY A 266 16.16 -11.32 7.10
C GLY A 266 14.74 -11.72 7.52
N THR A 267 14.26 -12.86 7.05
CA THR A 267 12.97 -13.44 7.46
C THR A 267 12.94 -14.91 7.07
N LYS A 268 12.35 -15.75 7.93
CA LYS A 268 12.28 -17.21 7.77
C LYS A 268 10.87 -17.69 8.10
N ARG A 269 10.47 -18.82 7.52
CA ARG A 269 9.19 -19.52 7.83
C ARG A 269 9.30 -20.44 9.05
N THR A 270 10.45 -20.49 9.71
CA THR A 270 10.73 -21.32 10.88
C THR A 270 9.88 -20.87 12.09
N LEU A 271 9.14 -21.82 12.67
CA LEU A 271 8.31 -21.60 13.85
C LEU A 271 9.12 -21.77 15.15
N PRO A 272 8.74 -21.11 16.26
CA PRO A 272 9.50 -21.16 17.52
C PRO A 272 9.50 -22.54 18.18
N LYS A 273 8.54 -23.42 17.86
CA LYS A 273 8.33 -24.73 18.51
C LYS A 273 9.59 -25.60 18.58
N SER A 274 10.44 -25.59 17.54
CA SER A 274 11.68 -26.38 17.49
C SER A 274 12.81 -25.85 18.40
N TYR A 275 12.71 -24.61 18.89
CA TYR A 275 13.79 -23.93 19.61
C TYR A 275 13.29 -23.13 20.83
N MET A 276 12.10 -23.43 21.35
CA MET A 276 11.40 -22.58 22.33
C MET A 276 12.24 -22.30 23.60
N GLN A 277 12.94 -23.30 24.13
CA GLN A 277 13.83 -23.13 25.29
C GLN A 277 14.92 -22.08 25.05
N LYS A 278 15.58 -22.10 23.88
CA LYS A 278 16.60 -21.11 23.51
C LYS A 278 16.01 -19.72 23.23
N VAL A 279 14.77 -19.66 22.75
CA VAL A 279 14.03 -18.40 22.59
C VAL A 279 13.73 -17.79 23.97
N VAL A 280 13.27 -18.60 24.94
CA VAL A 280 13.05 -18.20 26.34
C VAL A 280 14.35 -17.74 27.01
N GLU A 281 15.43 -18.51 26.88
CA GLU A 281 16.76 -18.17 27.40
C GLU A 281 17.24 -16.80 26.88
N ASN A 282 17.12 -16.54 25.57
CA ASN A 282 17.50 -15.25 25.00
C ASN A 282 16.53 -14.10 25.39
N ILE A 283 15.22 -14.37 25.54
CA ILE A 283 14.27 -13.39 26.09
C ILE A 283 14.68 -12.96 27.50
N ARG A 284 15.10 -13.91 28.36
CA ARG A 284 15.64 -13.64 29.70
C ARG A 284 16.96 -12.86 29.63
N THR A 285 17.93 -13.31 28.83
CA THR A 285 19.27 -12.69 28.69
C THR A 285 19.21 -11.23 28.22
N TYR A 286 18.34 -10.91 27.25
CA TYR A 286 18.17 -9.54 26.75
C TYR A 286 17.07 -8.75 27.50
N ASN A 287 16.47 -9.33 28.55
CA ASN A 287 15.37 -8.77 29.35
C ASN A 287 14.21 -8.23 28.49
N ILE A 288 13.78 -8.99 27.48
CA ILE A 288 12.76 -8.56 26.52
C ILE A 288 11.37 -8.66 27.17
N GLN A 289 10.67 -7.53 27.34
CA GLN A 289 9.32 -7.47 27.95
C GLN A 289 8.20 -7.31 26.91
N ALA A 290 8.53 -7.02 25.66
CA ALA A 290 7.57 -7.04 24.56
C ALA A 290 8.19 -7.48 23.22
N LEU A 291 7.38 -8.13 22.39
CA LEU A 291 7.77 -8.67 21.10
C LEU A 291 6.81 -8.22 19.99
N LEU A 292 7.35 -7.54 18.98
CA LEU A 292 6.65 -7.19 17.75
C LEU A 292 7.02 -8.16 16.63
N VAL A 293 6.05 -8.94 16.17
CA VAL A 293 6.23 -9.89 15.06
C VAL A 293 5.58 -9.31 13.79
N ILE A 294 6.38 -9.15 12.74
CA ILE A 294 5.90 -8.65 11.44
C ILE A 294 5.95 -9.81 10.45
N GLY A 295 4.80 -10.29 9.97
CA GLY A 295 4.83 -11.52 9.17
C GLY A 295 3.51 -12.07 8.65
N GLY A 296 3.63 -13.20 7.96
CA GLY A 296 2.54 -13.88 7.25
C GLY A 296 1.73 -14.82 8.14
N PHE A 297 1.19 -15.87 7.51
CA PHE A 297 0.33 -16.87 8.17
C PHE A 297 1.05 -17.64 9.28
N GLU A 298 2.37 -17.79 9.16
CA GLU A 298 3.26 -18.39 10.16
C GLU A 298 3.18 -17.69 11.53
N VAL A 299 2.77 -16.42 11.57
CA VAL A 299 2.58 -15.67 12.82
C VAL A 299 1.33 -16.14 13.58
N ARG A 300 0.31 -16.70 12.91
CA ARG A 300 -0.82 -17.35 13.59
C ARG A 300 -0.36 -18.57 14.38
N ALA A 301 0.47 -19.42 13.76
CA ALA A 301 1.05 -20.59 14.43
C ALA A 301 1.95 -20.16 15.58
N THR A 302 2.82 -19.16 15.37
CA THR A 302 3.65 -18.54 16.40
C THR A 302 2.83 -18.07 17.61
N ALA A 303 1.75 -17.32 17.38
CA ALA A 303 0.91 -16.80 18.45
C ALA A 303 0.18 -17.92 19.21
N GLY A 304 -0.28 -18.96 18.51
CA GLY A 304 -0.86 -20.16 19.12
C GLY A 304 0.15 -20.94 19.97
N ASP A 305 1.32 -21.23 19.42
CA ASP A 305 2.41 -21.94 20.10
C ASP A 305 2.89 -21.18 21.35
N GLN A 306 3.05 -19.85 21.27
CA GLN A 306 3.44 -19.03 22.41
C GLN A 306 2.32 -18.90 23.46
N VAL A 307 1.04 -18.78 23.06
CA VAL A 307 -0.08 -18.79 24.03
C VAL A 307 -0.18 -20.14 24.73
N GLY A 308 0.03 -21.25 24.03
CA GLY A 308 0.10 -22.58 24.61
C GLY A 308 1.32 -22.79 25.52
N ALA A 309 2.45 -22.15 25.24
CA ALA A 309 3.68 -22.25 26.05
C ALA A 309 3.70 -21.31 27.27
N ARG A 310 2.88 -20.25 27.31
CA ARG A 310 2.74 -19.33 28.47
C ARG A 310 2.28 -20.00 29.76
N THR A 311 1.60 -21.13 29.68
CA THR A 311 1.20 -21.91 30.86
C THR A 311 2.35 -22.73 31.46
N LEU A 312 3.45 -22.91 30.71
CA LEU A 312 4.65 -23.62 31.15
C LEU A 312 5.81 -22.65 31.48
N GLU A 313 5.97 -21.58 30.71
CA GLU A 313 7.12 -20.67 30.77
C GLU A 313 6.68 -19.22 31.07
N ASN A 314 6.93 -18.76 32.30
CA ASN A 314 6.57 -17.39 32.73
C ASN A 314 7.28 -16.29 31.90
N GLU A 315 8.46 -16.56 31.32
CA GLU A 315 9.13 -15.63 30.41
C GLU A 315 8.33 -15.33 29.12
N LEU A 316 7.40 -16.20 28.71
CA LEU A 316 6.59 -15.96 27.51
C LEU A 316 5.37 -15.06 27.77
N CYS A 317 5.13 -14.65 29.02
CA CYS A 317 4.06 -13.74 29.45
C CYS A 317 4.33 -12.26 29.13
N ILE A 318 5.05 -12.00 28.05
CA ILE A 318 5.41 -10.67 27.55
C ILE A 318 4.30 -10.03 26.71
N VAL A 319 4.36 -8.71 26.50
CA VAL A 319 3.40 -8.02 25.62
C VAL A 319 3.74 -8.36 24.16
N MET A 320 2.80 -8.97 23.44
CA MET A 320 3.00 -9.38 22.05
C MET A 320 2.07 -8.64 21.10
N CYS A 321 2.60 -8.19 19.97
CA CYS A 321 1.82 -7.56 18.91
C CYS A 321 2.22 -8.12 17.54
N VAL A 322 1.24 -8.24 16.63
CA VAL A 322 1.43 -8.79 15.29
C VAL A 322 1.08 -7.75 14.24
N ILE A 323 1.97 -7.57 13.27
CA ILE A 323 1.70 -6.80 12.05
C ILE A 323 1.62 -7.77 10.87
N PRO A 324 0.45 -7.90 10.21
CA PRO A 324 0.28 -8.81 9.09
C PRO A 324 1.06 -8.32 7.86
N ALA A 325 1.97 -9.14 7.35
CA ALA A 325 2.86 -8.85 6.22
C ALA A 325 3.03 -10.10 5.33
N THR A 326 2.37 -10.10 4.18
CA THR A 326 2.39 -11.19 3.19
C THR A 326 1.82 -10.66 1.87
N ILE A 327 2.31 -11.16 0.74
CA ILE A 327 1.69 -10.85 -0.57
C ILE A 327 0.30 -11.49 -0.69
N SER A 328 0.08 -12.64 -0.06
CA SER A 328 -1.11 -13.49 -0.26
C SER A 328 -2.39 -12.94 0.37
N ASN A 329 -2.29 -11.92 1.23
CA ASN A 329 -3.39 -11.40 2.04
C ASN A 329 -4.20 -12.45 2.83
N ASN A 330 -3.52 -13.48 3.33
CA ASN A 330 -4.14 -14.64 3.96
C ASN A 330 -4.08 -14.65 5.50
N VAL A 331 -3.74 -13.54 6.15
CA VAL A 331 -3.66 -13.46 7.63
C VAL A 331 -5.05 -13.13 8.19
N PRO A 332 -5.66 -13.99 9.05
CA PRO A 332 -6.97 -13.73 9.62
C PRO A 332 -6.99 -12.47 10.53
N GLY A 333 -8.15 -11.82 10.61
CA GLY A 333 -8.34 -10.63 11.46
C GLY A 333 -7.92 -9.30 10.85
N THR A 334 -7.56 -9.27 9.57
CA THR A 334 -7.34 -8.03 8.81
C THR A 334 -7.86 -8.14 7.38
N ASP A 335 -8.31 -7.03 6.82
CA ASP A 335 -8.65 -6.92 5.39
C ASP A 335 -7.40 -6.71 4.51
N PHE A 336 -6.30 -6.23 5.11
CA PHE A 336 -5.07 -5.86 4.39
C PHE A 336 -3.82 -6.20 5.18
N SER A 337 -2.90 -6.90 4.52
CA SER A 337 -1.54 -7.19 4.97
C SER A 337 -0.50 -6.43 4.13
N LEU A 338 0.66 -6.14 4.73
CA LEU A 338 1.75 -5.43 4.06
C LEU A 338 2.33 -6.27 2.92
N GLY A 339 2.50 -5.62 1.76
CA GLY A 339 3.06 -6.19 0.54
C GLY A 339 2.00 -6.66 -0.45
N SER A 340 0.73 -6.75 -0.04
CA SER A 340 -0.37 -7.16 -0.92
C SER A 340 -0.65 -6.16 -2.04
N ASP A 341 -0.67 -4.84 -1.76
CA ASP A 341 -0.83 -3.82 -2.82
C ASP A 341 0.38 -3.78 -3.77
N THR A 342 1.61 -3.89 -3.25
CA THR A 342 2.81 -4.00 -4.09
C THR A 342 2.75 -5.21 -5.01
N ALA A 343 2.28 -6.36 -4.50
CA ALA A 343 2.14 -7.58 -5.29
C ALA A 343 1.09 -7.47 -6.38
N VAL A 344 -0.08 -6.90 -6.08
CA VAL A 344 -1.13 -6.64 -7.07
C VAL A 344 -0.63 -5.68 -8.15
N ASN A 345 0.09 -4.61 -7.82
CA ASN A 345 0.63 -3.69 -8.82
C ASN A 345 1.67 -4.39 -9.73
N ALA A 346 2.56 -5.22 -9.18
CA ALA A 346 3.53 -5.99 -9.96
C ALA A 346 2.86 -7.03 -10.89
N ALA A 347 1.82 -7.71 -10.40
CA ALA A 347 1.04 -8.66 -11.19
C ALA A 347 0.23 -7.95 -12.29
N MET A 348 -0.41 -6.83 -11.96
CA MET A 348 -1.17 -5.98 -12.89
C MET A 348 -0.29 -5.43 -14.01
N GLU A 349 0.90 -4.91 -13.69
CA GLU A 349 1.84 -4.40 -14.70
C GLU A 349 2.31 -5.52 -15.64
N SER A 350 2.53 -6.73 -15.10
CA SER A 350 2.84 -7.93 -15.90
C SER A 350 1.67 -8.28 -16.84
N CYS A 351 0.44 -8.27 -16.33
CA CYS A 351 -0.77 -8.50 -17.12
C CYS A 351 -0.99 -7.45 -18.22
N ASP A 352 -0.71 -6.16 -17.96
CA ASP A 352 -0.80 -5.10 -18.97
C ASP A 352 0.19 -5.34 -20.13
N ARG A 353 1.43 -5.73 -19.82
CA ARG A 353 2.46 -6.08 -20.82
C ARG A 353 2.08 -7.33 -21.63
N ILE A 354 1.53 -8.36 -20.96
CA ILE A 354 1.01 -9.57 -21.61
C ILE A 354 -0.15 -9.24 -22.56
N LYS A 355 -1.09 -8.37 -22.13
CA LYS A 355 -2.21 -7.90 -22.96
C LYS A 355 -1.77 -7.10 -24.17
N GLN A 356 -0.69 -6.31 -24.06
CA GLN A 356 -0.10 -5.61 -25.20
C GLN A 356 0.44 -6.61 -26.24
N SER A 357 1.14 -7.67 -25.80
CA SER A 357 1.60 -8.76 -26.67
C SER A 357 0.44 -9.49 -27.36
N ALA A 358 -0.60 -9.87 -26.61
CA ALA A 358 -1.82 -10.50 -27.14
C ALA A 358 -2.52 -9.63 -28.21
N SER A 359 -2.59 -8.32 -27.96
CA SER A 359 -3.21 -7.35 -28.88
C SER A 359 -2.41 -7.19 -30.18
N GLY A 360 -1.08 -7.31 -30.12
CA GLY A 360 -0.20 -7.22 -31.28
C GLY A 360 -0.37 -8.39 -32.26
N THR A 361 -0.39 -9.63 -31.76
CA THR A 361 -0.59 -10.82 -32.63
C THR A 361 -2.04 -11.06 -33.02
N LYS A 362 -3.01 -10.46 -32.29
CA LYS A 362 -4.46 -10.69 -32.39
C LYS A 362 -4.84 -12.15 -32.05
N ARG A 363 -6.14 -12.40 -31.79
CA ARG A 363 -6.73 -13.73 -31.56
C ARG A 363 -5.89 -14.62 -30.61
N ARG A 364 -5.44 -14.08 -29.48
CA ARG A 364 -4.61 -14.77 -28.49
C ARG A 364 -5.18 -14.67 -27.09
N VAL A 365 -5.23 -15.80 -26.40
CA VAL A 365 -5.61 -15.94 -24.98
C VAL A 365 -4.36 -16.22 -24.15
N PHE A 366 -4.26 -15.58 -22.97
CA PHE A 366 -3.21 -15.86 -22.00
C PHE A 366 -3.81 -16.38 -20.70
N ILE A 367 -3.22 -17.46 -20.16
CA ILE A 367 -3.52 -17.97 -18.83
C ILE A 367 -2.35 -17.56 -17.92
N VAL A 368 -2.63 -16.70 -16.96
CA VAL A 368 -1.65 -16.09 -16.07
C VAL A 368 -1.81 -16.67 -14.67
N GLU A 369 -0.79 -17.37 -14.18
CA GLU A 369 -0.78 -17.92 -12.83
C GLU A 369 -0.23 -16.90 -11.83
N THR A 370 -0.98 -16.71 -10.75
CA THR A 370 -0.75 -15.77 -9.66
C THR A 370 -0.51 -16.51 -8.34
N MET A 371 0.34 -15.94 -7.49
CA MET A 371 0.61 -16.48 -6.15
C MET A 371 -0.58 -16.24 -5.21
N GLY A 372 -0.55 -16.86 -4.02
CA GLY A 372 -1.52 -16.55 -2.95
C GLY A 372 -1.72 -17.68 -1.93
N GLY A 373 -1.03 -18.81 -2.10
CA GLY A 373 -1.44 -20.08 -1.50
C GLY A 373 -2.89 -20.36 -1.89
N TYR A 374 -3.69 -20.77 -0.90
CA TYR A 374 -5.13 -20.98 -1.04
C TYR A 374 -5.97 -19.68 -1.06
N CYS A 375 -5.36 -18.50 -0.86
CA CYS A 375 -6.11 -17.24 -0.86
C CYS A 375 -6.22 -16.67 -2.27
N GLY A 376 -7.44 -16.58 -2.78
CA GLY A 376 -7.75 -16.01 -4.09
C GLY A 376 -7.58 -14.48 -4.20
N TYR A 377 -7.17 -13.78 -3.14
CA TYR A 377 -7.08 -12.30 -3.12
C TYR A 377 -6.25 -11.76 -4.30
N LEU A 378 -5.01 -12.20 -4.46
CA LEU A 378 -4.14 -11.71 -5.54
C LEU A 378 -4.75 -11.99 -6.93
N ALA A 379 -5.32 -13.18 -7.15
CA ALA A 379 -5.96 -13.54 -8.42
C ALA A 379 -7.16 -12.64 -8.73
N THR A 380 -8.09 -12.47 -7.79
CA THR A 380 -9.31 -11.67 -7.97
C THR A 380 -9.02 -10.19 -8.15
N VAL A 381 -8.11 -9.65 -7.33
CA VAL A 381 -7.77 -8.21 -7.32
C VAL A 381 -6.94 -7.86 -8.57
N THR A 382 -5.99 -8.72 -8.96
CA THR A 382 -5.24 -8.57 -10.22
C THR A 382 -6.14 -8.74 -11.45
N ALA A 383 -7.07 -9.69 -11.45
CA ALA A 383 -8.05 -9.85 -12.53
C ALA A 383 -8.91 -8.59 -12.69
N SER A 384 -9.38 -8.03 -11.58
CA SER A 384 -10.20 -6.80 -11.58
C SER A 384 -9.42 -5.58 -12.11
N ALA A 385 -8.20 -5.37 -11.61
CA ALA A 385 -7.35 -4.23 -12.01
C ALA A 385 -6.76 -4.37 -13.42
N GLY A 386 -6.35 -5.58 -13.82
CA GLY A 386 -5.90 -5.88 -15.18
C GLY A 386 -7.06 -5.97 -16.19
N GLY A 387 -8.30 -6.08 -15.71
CA GLY A 387 -9.48 -6.35 -16.54
C GLY A 387 -9.38 -7.68 -17.28
N ALA A 388 -8.98 -8.75 -16.58
CA ALA A 388 -9.07 -10.12 -17.08
C ALA A 388 -10.54 -10.52 -17.27
N ASP A 389 -10.79 -11.49 -18.15
CA ASP A 389 -12.15 -11.90 -18.54
C ASP A 389 -12.66 -13.08 -17.69
N ALA A 390 -11.76 -13.78 -17.00
CA ALA A 390 -12.09 -14.76 -15.96
C ALA A 390 -10.99 -14.82 -14.88
N ALA A 391 -11.39 -15.25 -13.68
CA ALA A 391 -10.51 -15.44 -12.53
C ALA A 391 -10.85 -16.75 -11.80
N TYR A 392 -9.89 -17.69 -11.75
CA TYR A 392 -10.04 -18.95 -11.02
C TYR A 392 -9.46 -18.81 -9.60
N ARG A 393 -10.32 -18.98 -8.61
CA ARG A 393 -9.99 -19.02 -7.18
C ARG A 393 -10.57 -20.29 -6.55
N LEU A 394 -10.11 -20.64 -5.36
CA LEU A 394 -10.56 -21.82 -4.62
C LEU A 394 -12.10 -21.84 -4.41
N ASP A 395 -12.71 -20.67 -4.24
CA ASP A 395 -14.14 -20.56 -3.88
C ASP A 395 -15.09 -20.49 -5.08
N GLU A 396 -14.61 -20.21 -6.31
CA GLU A 396 -15.47 -20.03 -7.49
C GLU A 396 -14.77 -20.39 -8.81
N THR A 397 -15.47 -21.16 -9.64
CA THR A 397 -15.09 -21.54 -11.01
C THR A 397 -16.11 -20.99 -12.02
N ARG A 398 -15.80 -19.86 -12.67
CA ARG A 398 -16.55 -19.36 -13.83
C ARG A 398 -15.60 -18.93 -14.94
N ALA A 399 -15.94 -19.32 -16.17
CA ALA A 399 -15.11 -19.17 -17.36
C ALA A 399 -15.77 -18.23 -18.38
N GLY A 400 -14.94 -17.48 -19.12
CA GLY A 400 -15.35 -16.60 -20.22
C GLY A 400 -14.22 -16.44 -21.24
N PRO A 401 -14.48 -15.87 -22.43
CA PRO A 401 -13.49 -15.74 -23.50
C PRO A 401 -12.59 -14.50 -23.30
N GLY A 402 -11.33 -14.71 -22.94
CA GLY A 402 -10.29 -13.68 -22.83
C GLY A 402 -9.16 -14.08 -21.87
N PRO A 403 -8.16 -13.22 -21.59
CA PRO A 403 -7.11 -13.50 -20.59
C PRO A 403 -7.67 -13.94 -19.23
N LEU A 404 -7.11 -15.03 -18.70
CA LEU A 404 -7.54 -15.69 -17.47
C LEU A 404 -6.49 -15.55 -16.37
N SER A 405 -6.92 -15.18 -15.17
CA SER A 405 -6.07 -15.17 -13.96
C SER A 405 -6.35 -16.44 -13.16
N ARG A 406 -5.33 -17.24 -12.84
CA ARG A 406 -5.45 -18.44 -12.00
C ARG A 406 -4.66 -18.26 -10.71
N ASN A 407 -5.25 -18.57 -9.56
CA ASN A 407 -4.50 -18.75 -8.31
C ASN A 407 -3.75 -20.09 -8.33
N GLU A 408 -2.48 -20.09 -7.91
CA GLU A 408 -1.58 -21.25 -7.91
C GLU A 408 -2.20 -22.54 -7.30
N LYS A 409 -3.01 -22.41 -6.24
CA LYS A 409 -3.67 -23.53 -5.54
C LYS A 409 -5.20 -23.51 -5.66
N CYS A 410 -5.75 -23.03 -6.78
CA CYS A 410 -7.22 -22.95 -6.95
C CYS A 410 -7.91 -24.33 -7.02
N HIS A 411 -7.24 -25.34 -7.57
CA HIS A 411 -7.75 -26.69 -7.76
C HIS A 411 -6.59 -27.64 -8.06
N GLU A 412 -6.70 -28.90 -7.64
CA GLU A 412 -5.68 -29.94 -7.82
C GLU A 412 -5.53 -30.35 -9.29
N HIS A 413 -6.60 -30.84 -9.93
CA HIS A 413 -6.54 -31.32 -11.32
C HIS A 413 -6.62 -30.21 -12.40
N TYR A 414 -7.34 -29.10 -12.15
CA TYR A 414 -7.38 -27.96 -13.08
C TYR A 414 -6.14 -27.07 -12.91
N THR A 415 -5.00 -27.60 -13.35
CA THR A 415 -3.71 -26.91 -13.40
C THR A 415 -3.67 -25.85 -14.50
N THR A 416 -2.67 -24.96 -14.45
CA THR A 416 -2.42 -23.97 -15.51
C THR A 416 -2.17 -24.64 -16.87
N GLU A 417 -1.53 -25.80 -16.89
CA GLU A 417 -1.30 -26.61 -18.08
C GLU A 417 -2.59 -27.30 -18.58
N PHE A 418 -3.41 -27.85 -17.69
CA PHE A 418 -4.71 -28.41 -18.05
C PHE A 418 -5.61 -27.37 -18.72
N LEU A 419 -5.73 -26.17 -18.12
CA LEU A 419 -6.52 -25.07 -18.71
C LEU A 419 -5.95 -24.63 -20.05
N TYR A 420 -4.62 -24.60 -20.20
CA TYR A 420 -3.98 -24.30 -21.48
C TYR A 420 -4.32 -25.32 -22.56
N ASN A 421 -4.25 -26.60 -22.25
CA ASN A 421 -4.61 -27.67 -23.19
C ASN A 421 -6.11 -27.61 -23.54
N LEU A 422 -6.98 -27.37 -22.57
CA LEU A 422 -8.42 -27.21 -22.77
C LEU A 422 -8.74 -26.02 -23.70
N TYR A 423 -8.25 -24.82 -23.38
CA TYR A 423 -8.50 -23.62 -24.19
C TYR A 423 -7.84 -23.70 -25.57
N SER A 424 -6.69 -24.35 -25.71
CA SER A 424 -6.05 -24.58 -27.01
C SER A 424 -6.87 -25.55 -27.88
N SER A 425 -7.40 -26.61 -27.28
CA SER A 425 -8.17 -27.65 -27.99
C SER A 425 -9.55 -27.14 -28.42
N GLU A 426 -10.25 -26.40 -27.55
CA GLU A 426 -11.52 -25.75 -27.89
C GLU A 426 -11.35 -24.49 -28.75
N GLY A 427 -10.14 -23.92 -28.79
CA GLY A 427 -9.80 -22.77 -29.62
C GLY A 427 -9.99 -23.01 -31.12
N LYS A 428 -9.83 -24.26 -31.63
CA LYS A 428 -10.20 -24.73 -32.99
C LYS A 428 -9.88 -23.74 -34.14
N GLY A 429 -8.72 -23.08 -34.09
CA GLY A 429 -8.27 -22.08 -35.08
C GLY A 429 -8.90 -20.67 -34.95
N VAL A 430 -9.82 -20.46 -34.00
CA VAL A 430 -10.40 -19.15 -33.66
C VAL A 430 -9.38 -18.29 -32.91
N PHE A 431 -8.65 -18.87 -31.96
CA PHE A 431 -7.58 -18.24 -31.18
C PHE A 431 -6.47 -19.22 -30.78
N ASP A 432 -5.28 -18.70 -30.49
CA ASP A 432 -4.19 -19.47 -29.86
C ASP A 432 -4.04 -19.13 -28.36
N CYS A 433 -3.42 -20.03 -27.59
CA CYS A 433 -3.22 -19.84 -26.15
C CYS A 433 -1.73 -19.72 -25.79
N ARG A 434 -1.42 -19.09 -24.66
CA ARG A 434 -0.11 -19.12 -24.00
C ARG A 434 -0.27 -19.11 -22.49
N THR A 435 0.72 -19.62 -21.77
CA THR A 435 0.79 -19.62 -20.30
C THR A 435 1.90 -18.68 -19.82
N ASN A 436 1.67 -18.04 -18.66
CA ASN A 436 2.72 -17.34 -17.92
C ASN A 436 2.53 -17.57 -16.42
N VAL A 437 3.51 -18.19 -15.77
CA VAL A 437 3.59 -18.24 -14.31
C VAL A 437 4.38 -17.02 -13.85
N LEU A 438 3.73 -16.07 -13.18
CA LEU A 438 4.39 -14.83 -12.74
C LEU A 438 5.42 -15.09 -11.62
N GLY A 439 5.14 -16.09 -10.78
CA GLY A 439 6.00 -16.49 -9.67
C GLY A 439 6.45 -15.32 -8.79
N HIS A 440 7.70 -15.39 -8.33
CA HIS A 440 8.26 -14.47 -7.33
C HIS A 440 8.41 -13.01 -7.79
N LEU A 441 8.22 -12.69 -9.09
CA LEU A 441 8.13 -11.29 -9.56
C LEU A 441 6.98 -10.54 -8.87
N GLN A 442 5.95 -11.26 -8.42
CA GLN A 442 4.84 -10.73 -7.63
C GLN A 442 5.23 -10.27 -6.22
N GLN A 443 6.44 -10.52 -5.72
CA GLN A 443 6.91 -9.86 -4.49
C GLN A 443 7.22 -8.36 -4.72
N GLY A 444 7.40 -7.96 -5.99
CA GLY A 444 7.78 -6.62 -6.38
C GLY A 444 9.20 -6.25 -5.96
N GLY A 445 9.55 -4.98 -6.18
CA GLY A 445 10.83 -4.39 -5.78
C GLY A 445 10.66 -3.47 -4.58
N ALA A 446 10.76 -2.16 -4.81
CA ALA A 446 10.44 -1.17 -3.79
C ALA A 446 8.92 -1.18 -3.48
N PRO A 447 8.50 -1.09 -2.21
CA PRO A 447 7.08 -1.05 -1.84
C PRO A 447 6.35 0.11 -2.49
N THR A 448 5.07 -0.06 -2.77
CA THR A 448 4.18 1.03 -3.25
C THR A 448 3.97 2.10 -2.17
N PRO A 449 3.50 3.30 -2.53
CA PRO A 449 3.12 4.31 -1.55
C PRO A 449 2.06 3.82 -0.55
N PHE A 450 1.20 2.86 -0.92
CA PHE A 450 0.25 2.24 0.00
C PHE A 450 1.00 1.46 1.10
N ASP A 451 1.81 0.47 0.72
CA ASP A 451 2.52 -0.39 1.68
C ASP A 451 3.53 0.38 2.54
N ARG A 452 4.21 1.39 1.98
CA ARG A 452 5.08 2.30 2.75
C ARG A 452 4.31 3.02 3.86
N ASN A 453 3.16 3.60 3.52
CA ASN A 453 2.37 4.37 4.46
C ASN A 453 1.62 3.47 5.45
N TYR A 454 1.09 2.34 4.99
CA TYR A 454 0.38 1.38 5.82
C TYR A 454 1.33 0.74 6.83
N GLY A 455 2.51 0.28 6.41
CA GLY A 455 3.54 -0.25 7.30
C GLY A 455 3.99 0.79 8.33
N THR A 456 4.22 2.02 7.89
CA THR A 456 4.57 3.14 8.79
C THR A 456 3.48 3.42 9.83
N LYS A 457 2.20 3.30 9.47
CA LYS A 457 1.07 3.49 10.39
C LYS A 457 0.93 2.35 11.38
N LEU A 458 1.06 1.10 10.91
CA LEU A 458 0.94 -0.09 11.75
C LEU A 458 2.09 -0.15 12.77
N GLY A 459 3.33 0.09 12.36
CA GLY A 459 4.48 0.06 13.29
C GLY A 459 4.40 1.13 14.39
N VAL A 460 3.94 2.35 14.06
CA VAL A 460 3.66 3.39 15.07
C VAL A 460 2.55 2.95 16.03
N LYS A 461 1.40 2.49 15.49
CA LYS A 461 0.26 2.07 16.31
C LYS A 461 0.60 0.90 17.23
N ALA A 462 1.25 -0.14 16.70
CA ALA A 462 1.67 -1.30 17.46
C ALA A 462 2.62 -0.90 18.60
N MET A 463 3.61 -0.05 18.32
CA MET A 463 4.56 0.42 19.32
C MET A 463 3.91 1.27 20.42
N LEU A 464 3.00 2.18 20.07
CA LEU A 464 2.26 2.97 21.07
C LEU A 464 1.36 2.07 21.94
N TRP A 465 0.66 1.10 21.33
CA TRP A 465 -0.17 0.14 22.06
C TRP A 465 0.66 -0.77 23.00
N MET A 466 1.81 -1.27 22.55
CA MET A 466 2.72 -2.05 23.41
C MET A 466 3.25 -1.20 24.57
N SER A 467 3.63 0.05 24.31
CA SER A 467 4.09 1.00 25.35
C SER A 467 3.02 1.25 26.43
N GLU A 468 1.76 1.44 26.01
CA GLU A 468 0.61 1.58 26.90
C GLU A 468 0.39 0.31 27.74
N LYS A 469 0.46 -0.88 27.12
CA LYS A 469 0.32 -2.16 27.83
C LYS A 469 1.46 -2.43 28.81
N LEU A 470 2.71 -2.14 28.45
CA LEU A 470 3.86 -2.25 29.36
C LEU A 470 3.68 -1.38 30.61
N ARG A 471 3.28 -0.11 30.43
CA ARG A 471 3.01 0.82 31.55
C ARG A 471 1.78 0.46 32.39
N ALA A 472 0.90 -0.40 31.89
CA ALA A 472 -0.27 -0.90 32.63
C ALA A 472 0.01 -2.20 33.40
N VAL A 473 0.95 -3.03 32.91
CA VAL A 473 1.30 -4.33 33.51
C VAL A 473 2.43 -4.21 34.54
N TYR A 474 3.47 -3.41 34.25
CA TYR A 474 4.65 -3.25 35.11
C TYR A 474 4.60 -1.93 35.89
N ARG A 475 3.49 -1.73 36.61
CA ARG A 475 3.14 -0.45 37.27
C ARG A 475 3.32 -0.50 38.78
#